data_AF-A0A1B6LGX3-F1
#
_entry.id   AF-A0A1B6LGX3-F1
#
_cell.length_a   1.000
_cell.length_b   1.000
_cell.length_c   1.000
_cell.angle_alpha   90.00
_cell.angle_beta   90.00
_cell.angle_gamma   90.00
#
_symmetry.space_group_name_H-M   'P 1'
#
loop_
_entity.id
_entity.type
_entity.pdbx_description
1 polymer ?
#
loop_
_entity_poly.entity_id
_entity_poly.type
_entity_poly.pdbx_seq_one_letter_code
_entity_poly.pdbx_strand_id
1 'polypeptide(L)'
;MITNLNNKFIELYNPTRELSVDESMITFKGRSSMKQYNPLKPIKRGSKLWCVADQRGYVLKFELYQGKAQEIEDEFKEYSLGERVVLFLTKVFGARIEF
;
A
#
# COMPACT_ATOMS: atom_id res chain seq x y z
N MET A 1 0.22 15.57 0.24
CA MET A 1 -0.69 15.17 -0.87
C MET A 1 -1.24 13.76 -0.68
N ILE A 2 -0.41 12.71 -0.65
CA ILE A 2 -0.86 11.31 -0.47
C ILE A 2 -1.69 11.12 0.80
N THR A 3 -1.25 11.71 1.92
CA THR A 3 -2.02 11.69 3.19
C THR A 3 -3.44 12.22 3.01
N ASN A 4 -3.62 13.31 2.25
CA ASN A 4 -4.94 13.89 2.00
C ASN A 4 -5.82 12.96 1.14
N LEU A 5 -5.24 12.29 0.15
CA LEU A 5 -5.96 11.30 -0.67
C LEU A 5 -6.40 10.11 0.18
N ASN A 6 -5.49 9.55 0.97
CA ASN A 6 -5.81 8.43 1.88
C ASN A 6 -6.93 8.80 2.86
N ASN A 7 -6.90 10.02 3.42
CA ASN A 7 -7.98 10.48 4.30
C ASN A 7 -9.31 10.56 3.54
N LYS A 8 -9.32 11.13 2.32
CA LYS A 8 -10.55 11.28 1.53
C LYS A 8 -11.11 9.95 1.01
N PHE A 9 -10.27 9.00 0.65
CA PHE A 9 -10.71 7.68 0.18
C PHE A 9 -11.47 6.92 1.27
N ILE A 10 -11.00 7.02 2.52
CA ILE A 10 -11.68 6.41 3.67
C ILE A 10 -12.95 7.20 4.05
N GLU A 11 -12.90 8.54 4.02
CA GLU A 11 -14.03 9.40 4.41
C GLU A 11 -15.22 9.26 3.45
N LEU A 12 -14.96 9.09 2.15
CA LEU A 12 -15.99 9.12 1.09
C LEU A 12 -16.55 7.75 0.72
N TYR A 13 -16.05 6.67 1.32
CA TYR A 13 -16.45 5.31 0.98
C TYR A 13 -16.67 4.47 2.23
N ASN A 14 -17.77 3.72 2.28
CA ASN A 14 -18.05 2.79 3.37
C ASN A 14 -17.61 1.37 2.96
N PRO A 15 -16.45 0.87 3.44
CA PRO A 15 -15.94 -0.44 3.07
C PRO A 15 -16.81 -1.58 3.58
N THR A 16 -16.68 -2.72 2.92
CA THR A 16 -17.25 -3.98 3.39
C THR A 16 -16.33 -4.62 4.45
N ARG A 17 -16.71 -5.81 4.94
CA ARG A 17 -15.91 -6.53 5.93
C ARG A 17 -14.60 -7.07 5.34
N GLU A 18 -14.63 -7.48 4.08
CA GLU A 18 -13.51 -8.14 3.40
C GLU A 18 -12.58 -7.14 2.73
N LEU A 19 -11.34 -7.07 3.23
CA LEU A 19 -10.28 -6.22 2.72
C LEU A 19 -9.09 -7.07 2.23
N SER A 20 -8.43 -6.61 1.17
CA SER A 20 -7.21 -7.22 0.62
C SER A 20 -6.06 -6.23 0.63
N VAL A 21 -4.87 -6.66 1.06
CA VAL A 21 -3.62 -5.90 0.96
C VAL A 21 -2.74 -6.56 -0.09
N ASP A 22 -2.33 -5.80 -1.10
CA ASP A 22 -1.47 -6.32 -2.17
C ASP A 22 -0.65 -5.19 -2.83
N GLU A 23 0.18 -5.59 -3.79
CA GLU A 23 1.08 -4.78 -4.59
C GLU A 23 0.46 -4.38 -5.92
N SER A 24 0.40 -3.07 -6.17
CA SER A 24 0.01 -2.52 -7.46
C SER A 24 1.19 -1.84 -8.16
N MET A 25 1.16 -1.85 -9.50
CA MET A 25 2.21 -1.27 -10.35
C MET A 25 1.59 -0.19 -11.25
N ILE A 26 2.07 1.05 -11.13
CA ILE A 26 1.70 2.14 -12.02
C ILE A 26 2.73 2.25 -13.13
N THR A 27 2.29 2.23 -14.40
CA THR A 27 3.17 2.45 -15.55
C THR A 27 3.83 3.82 -15.46
N PHE A 28 5.16 3.86 -15.44
CA PHE A 28 5.92 5.11 -15.44
C PHE A 28 7.12 5.04 -16.38
N LYS A 29 7.12 5.88 -17.43
CA LYS A 29 8.15 5.87 -18.48
C LYS A 29 9.31 6.85 -18.23
N GLY A 30 9.16 7.84 -17.34
CA GLY A 30 10.19 8.84 -17.02
C GLY A 30 11.40 8.28 -16.24
N ARG A 31 12.45 9.09 -16.06
CA ARG A 31 13.61 8.74 -15.23
C ARG A 31 13.28 9.04 -13.76
N SER A 32 13.31 8.01 -12.91
CA SER A 32 13.11 8.15 -11.45
C SER A 32 13.77 6.98 -10.74
N SER A 33 14.38 7.25 -9.58
CA SER A 33 14.95 6.25 -8.68
C SER A 33 13.90 5.37 -8.01
N MET A 34 12.65 5.84 -7.91
CA MET A 34 11.54 5.08 -7.31
C MET A 34 11.03 3.94 -8.19
N LYS A 35 11.47 3.88 -9.46
CA LYS A 35 11.01 2.87 -10.41
C LYS A 35 11.49 1.49 -10.00
N GLN A 36 10.55 0.57 -9.89
CA GLN A 36 10.82 -0.84 -9.62
C GLN A 36 10.71 -1.67 -10.89
N TYR A 37 11.49 -2.75 -10.94
CA TYR A 37 11.41 -3.77 -11.97
C TYR A 37 10.88 -5.08 -11.37
N ASN A 38 9.75 -5.57 -11.86
CA ASN A 38 9.21 -6.87 -11.50
C ASN A 38 8.89 -7.65 -12.80
N PRO A 39 9.69 -8.67 -13.16
CA PRO A 39 9.56 -9.37 -14.43
C PRO A 39 8.26 -10.19 -14.56
N LEU A 40 7.64 -10.56 -13.42
CA LEU A 40 6.46 -11.41 -13.38
C LEU A 40 5.14 -10.63 -13.45
N LYS A 41 5.16 -9.30 -13.32
CA LYS A 41 3.95 -8.46 -13.45
C LYS A 41 3.78 -8.03 -14.92
N PRO A 42 2.54 -7.85 -15.41
CA PRO A 42 2.27 -7.32 -16.75
C PRO A 42 2.96 -5.97 -16.99
N ILE A 43 2.92 -5.09 -15.99
CA ILE A 43 3.68 -3.84 -15.96
C ILE A 43 5.04 -4.12 -15.32
N LYS A 44 6.03 -4.45 -16.15
CA LYS A 44 7.34 -4.86 -15.67
C LYS A 44 8.14 -3.74 -15.01
N ARG A 45 8.00 -2.50 -15.49
CA ARG A 45 8.75 -1.33 -15.00
C ARG A 45 7.79 -0.19 -14.68
N GLY A 46 7.75 0.23 -13.42
CA GLY A 46 6.79 1.22 -12.95
C GLY A 46 7.03 1.65 -11.52
N SER A 47 6.14 2.52 -11.01
CA SER A 47 6.11 2.86 -9.59
C SER A 47 5.32 1.78 -8.85
N LYS A 48 5.95 1.13 -7.87
CA LYS A 48 5.31 0.12 -7.03
C LYS A 48 4.56 0.82 -5.89
N LEU A 49 3.35 0.33 -5.62
CA LEU A 49 2.51 0.73 -4.51
C LEU A 49 2.15 -0.48 -3.66
N TRP A 50 2.02 -0.27 -2.36
CA TRP A 50 1.23 -1.14 -1.49
C TRP A 50 -0.14 -0.51 -1.33
N CYS A 51 -1.21 -1.28 -1.46
CA CYS A 51 -2.56 -0.75 -1.29
C CYS A 51 -3.45 -1.73 -0.55
N VAL A 52 -4.35 -1.19 0.27
CA VAL A 52 -5.50 -1.91 0.81
C VAL A 52 -6.73 -1.53 0.01
N ALA A 53 -7.44 -2.56 -0.45
CA ALA A 53 -8.65 -2.42 -1.24
C ALA A 53 -9.79 -3.24 -0.63
N ASP A 54 -11.00 -2.73 -0.80
CA ASP A 54 -12.25 -3.42 -0.49
C ASP A 54 -12.54 -4.50 -1.54
N GLN A 55 -13.30 -5.53 -1.18
CA GLN A 55 -13.68 -6.61 -2.11
C GLN A 55 -14.39 -6.10 -3.39
N ARG A 56 -15.01 -4.91 -3.34
CA ARG A 56 -15.65 -4.26 -4.49
C ARG A 56 -14.67 -3.55 -5.43
N GLY A 57 -13.37 -3.63 -5.13
CA GLY A 57 -12.29 -3.07 -5.95
C GLY A 57 -11.94 -1.61 -5.65
N TYR A 58 -12.49 -1.04 -4.57
CA TYR A 58 -12.18 0.33 -4.17
C TYR A 58 -10.91 0.39 -3.31
N VAL A 59 -9.95 1.24 -3.68
CA VAL A 59 -8.70 1.46 -2.92
C VAL A 59 -8.96 2.42 -1.76
N LEU A 60 -8.76 1.96 -0.53
CA LEU A 60 -9.03 2.75 0.67
C LEU A 60 -7.79 3.54 1.11
N LYS A 61 -6.61 2.91 1.06
CA LYS A 61 -5.35 3.53 1.45
C LYS A 61 -4.22 2.91 0.64
N PHE A 62 -3.21 3.71 0.30
CA PHE A 62 -2.02 3.23 -0.38
C PHE A 62 -0.76 3.93 0.10
N GLU A 63 0.37 3.29 -0.17
CA GLU A 63 1.71 3.79 0.12
C GLU A 63 2.65 3.54 -1.05
N LEU A 64 3.47 4.54 -1.38
CA LEU A 64 4.47 4.46 -2.44
C LEU A 64 5.72 3.73 -1.94
N TYR A 65 6.14 2.70 -2.65
CA TYR A 65 7.41 2.05 -2.35
C TYR A 65 8.57 2.87 -2.91
N GLN A 66 9.40 3.42 -2.02
CA GLN A 66 10.54 4.27 -2.37
C GLN A 66 11.89 3.55 -2.32
N GLY A 67 11.90 2.23 -2.10
CA GLY A 67 13.10 1.41 -1.95
C GLY A 67 13.41 1.09 -0.48
N LYS A 68 14.68 0.85 -0.16
CA LYS A 68 15.13 0.42 1.18
C LYS A 68 15.16 1.54 2.24
N ALA A 69 15.06 2.79 1.84
CA ALA A 69 15.17 3.96 2.71
C ALA A 69 13.80 4.50 3.18
N GLN A 70 12.85 3.60 3.42
CA GLN A 70 11.56 3.99 3.99
C GLN A 70 11.80 4.25 5.47
N GLU A 71 11.52 5.47 5.95
CA GLU A 71 11.58 5.78 7.38
C GLU A 71 10.64 4.81 8.10
N ILE A 72 11.23 3.98 8.96
CA ILE A 72 10.50 2.93 9.65
C ILE A 72 9.85 3.59 10.86
N GLU A 73 8.52 3.61 10.93
CA GLU A 73 7.82 3.95 12.16
C GLU A 73 8.34 3.04 13.28
N ASP A 74 8.79 3.64 14.39
CA ASP A 74 9.42 2.92 15.52
C ASP A 74 8.54 1.78 16.03
N GLU A 75 7.22 1.95 15.95
CA GLU A 75 6.19 1.01 16.40
C GLU A 75 6.25 -0.36 15.70
N PHE A 76 6.78 -0.44 14.48
CA PHE A 76 6.81 -1.69 13.71
C PHE A 76 8.21 -2.18 13.32
N LYS A 77 9.26 -1.65 13.96
CA LYS A 77 10.66 -2.00 13.64
C LYS A 77 10.97 -3.49 13.74
N GLU A 78 10.32 -4.21 14.65
CA GLU A 78 10.57 -5.62 14.92
C GLU A 78 9.93 -6.57 13.89
N TYR A 79 8.95 -6.11 13.11
CA TYR A 79 8.23 -6.93 12.13
C TYR A 79 8.93 -7.03 10.79
N SER A 80 8.64 -8.07 10.00
CA SER A 80 9.09 -8.19 8.61
C SER A 80 8.43 -7.12 7.71
N LEU A 81 8.97 -6.90 6.50
CA LEU A 81 8.41 -5.92 5.58
C LEU A 81 6.93 -6.17 5.25
N GLY A 82 6.55 -7.44 5.04
CA GLY A 82 5.17 -7.81 4.72
C GLY A 82 4.22 -7.48 5.87
N GLU A 83 4.57 -7.89 7.08
CA GLU A 83 3.79 -7.60 8.29
C GLU A 83 3.66 -6.10 8.54
N ARG A 84 4.75 -5.34 8.40
CA ARG A 84 4.72 -3.88 8.52
C ARG A 84 3.73 -3.23 7.57
N VAL A 85 3.76 -3.64 6.30
CA VAL A 85 2.85 -3.10 5.28
C VAL A 85 1.39 -3.39 5.64
N VAL A 86 1.10 -4.63 6.05
CA VAL A 86 -0.26 -5.02 6.44
C VAL A 86 -0.72 -4.22 7.67
N LEU A 87 0.09 -4.16 8.73
CA LEU A 87 -0.23 -3.41 9.95
C LEU A 87 -0.44 -1.92 9.65
N PHE A 88 0.47 -1.30 8.90
CA PHE A 88 0.38 0.12 8.56
C PHE A 88 -0.86 0.46 7.73
N LEU A 89 -1.18 -0.36 6.72
CA LEU A 89 -2.33 -0.11 5.85
C LEU A 89 -3.67 -0.41 6.54
N THR A 90 -3.69 -1.35 7.48
CA THR A 90 -4.93 -1.77 8.15
C THR A 90 -5.19 -1.09 9.51
N LYS A 91 -4.22 -0.35 10.08
CA LYS A 91 -4.32 0.35 11.38
C LYS A 91 -5.61 1.16 11.55
N VAL A 92 -6.09 1.80 10.49
CA VAL A 92 -7.28 2.67 10.50
C VAL A 92 -8.60 1.89 10.61
N PHE A 93 -8.61 0.60 10.29
CA PHE A 93 -9.82 -0.25 10.32
C PHE A 93 -9.96 -1.03 11.63
N GLY A 94 -9.09 -0.80 12.61
CA GLY A 94 -9.14 -1.47 13.92
C GLY A 94 -9.00 -2.99 13.84
N ALA A 95 -8.41 -3.50 12.76
CA ALA A 95 -8.32 -4.93 12.50
C ALA A 95 -7.45 -5.61 13.57
N ARG A 96 -8.09 -6.45 14.39
CA ARG A 96 -7.41 -7.54 15.09
C ARG A 96 -7.05 -8.57 14.02
N ILE A 97 -5.80 -8.55 13.58
CA ILE A 97 -5.30 -9.45 12.54
C ILE A 97 -5.17 -10.83 13.16
N GLU A 98 -6.05 -11.75 12.78
CA GLU A 98 -5.91 -13.17 13.10
C GLU A 98 -5.24 -13.85 11.91
N PHE A 99 -4.10 -14.50 12.16
CA PHE A 99 -3.32 -15.25 11.17
C PHE A 99 -3.74 -16.72 11.13
#